data_AF-A0AAD4FD90-F1
#
_entry.id   AF-A0AAD4FD90-F1
#
_cell.length_a   1.000
_cell.length_b   1.000
_cell.length_c   1.000
_cell.angle_alpha   90.00
_cell.angle_beta   90.00
_cell.angle_gamma   90.00
#
_symmetry.space_group_name_H-M   'P 1'
#
loop_
_entity.id
_entity.type
_entity.pdbx_description
1 polymer ?
#
loop_
_entity_poly.entity_id
_entity_poly.type
_entity_poly.pdbx_seq_one_letter_code
_entity_poly.pdbx_strand_id
1 'polypeptide(L)'
;MNLSDTIIQLVVTQGVGVPELLNVHRDILCKSPKFFQNAVKPEWTNMQAALYTIDLPEHSIATVSDYVQWLYYDKISINLE
;
A
#
# COMPACT_ATOMS: atom_id res chain seq x y z
N MET A 1 9.46 6.90 -11.66
CA MET A 1 9.04 5.50 -11.42
C MET A 1 10.15 4.63 -11.96
N ASN A 2 10.73 3.77 -11.14
CA ASN A 2 11.81 2.86 -11.54
C ASN A 2 11.18 1.49 -11.87
N LEU A 3 11.40 0.98 -13.08
CA LEU A 3 10.81 -0.27 -13.56
C LEU A 3 11.41 -1.52 -12.89
N SER A 4 12.51 -1.38 -12.17
CA SER A 4 13.13 -2.44 -11.37
C SER A 4 12.82 -2.33 -9.88
N ASP A 5 11.95 -1.40 -9.48
CA ASP A 5 11.59 -1.23 -8.07
C ASP A 5 10.72 -2.40 -7.57
N THR A 6 10.88 -2.71 -6.29
CA THR A 6 10.15 -3.79 -5.63
C THR A 6 8.67 -3.43 -5.55
N ILE A 7 7.81 -4.38 -5.90
CA ILE A 7 6.37 -4.24 -5.74
C ILE A 7 5.98 -4.72 -4.34
N ILE A 8 5.36 -3.84 -3.57
CA ILE A 8 4.70 -4.14 -2.31
C ILE A 8 3.22 -4.39 -2.60
N GLN A 9 2.68 -5.48 -2.08
CA GLN A 9 1.26 -5.79 -2.14
C GLN A 9 0.57 -5.31 -0.87
N LEU A 10 -0.39 -4.39 -1.02
CA LEU A 10 -1.27 -3.97 0.06
C LEU A 10 -2.51 -4.88 0.05
N VAL A 11 -2.75 -5.56 1.16
CA VAL A 11 -3.91 -6.43 1.36
C VAL A 11 -4.94 -5.64 2.15
N VAL A 12 -6.02 -5.24 1.51
CA VAL A 12 -7.06 -4.40 2.08
C VAL A 12 -8.24 -5.28 2.44
N THR A 13 -8.61 -5.28 3.72
CA THR A 13 -9.77 -6.05 4.20
C THR A 13 -10.72 -5.09 4.88
N GLN A 14 -11.93 -4.95 4.34
CA GLN A 14 -13.00 -4.19 5.00
C GLN A 14 -14.13 -5.14 5.39
N GLY A 15 -14.20 -5.47 6.69
CA GLY A 15 -15.24 -6.35 7.22
C GLY A 15 -15.06 -7.84 6.83
N VAL A 16 -16.16 -8.59 6.75
CA VAL A 16 -16.16 -10.02 6.46
C VAL A 16 -16.30 -10.23 4.95
N GLY A 17 -15.17 -10.11 4.24
CA GLY A 17 -15.12 -10.22 2.78
C GLY A 17 -13.81 -10.83 2.28
N VAL A 18 -13.74 -11.07 0.98
CA VAL A 18 -12.48 -11.46 0.32
C VAL A 18 -11.54 -10.26 0.33
N PRO A 19 -10.28 -10.41 0.76
CA PRO A 19 -9.32 -9.31 0.73
C PRO A 19 -9.09 -8.80 -0.69
N GLU A 20 -8.99 -7.49 -0.83
CA GLU A 20 -8.67 -6.82 -2.09
C GLU A 20 -7.18 -6.44 -2.11
N LEU A 21 -6.56 -6.50 -3.28
CA LEU A 21 -5.11 -6.37 -3.42
C LEU A 21 -4.73 -5.16 -4.27
N LEU A 22 -3.79 -4.35 -3.78
CA LEU A 22 -3.17 -3.27 -4.56
C LEU A 22 -1.66 -3.46 -4.64
N ASN A 23 -1.13 -3.37 -5.86
CA ASN A 23 0.31 -3.47 -6.11
C ASN A 23 0.92 -2.08 -6.23
N VAL A 24 1.89 -1.77 -5.37
CA VAL A 24 2.50 -0.43 -5.27
C VAL A 24 4.01 -0.54 -5.27
N HIS A 25 4.69 0.32 -6.03
CA HIS A 25 6.14 0.41 -6.05
C HIS A 25 6.64 0.89 -4.68
N ARG A 26 7.61 0.19 -4.10
CA ARG A 26 8.16 0.46 -2.75
C ARG A 26 8.63 1.90 -2.63
N ASP A 27 9.33 2.41 -3.63
CA ASP A 27 9.84 3.79 -3.63
C ASP A 27 8.68 4.79 -3.60
N ILE A 28 7.59 4.52 -4.32
CA ILE A 28 6.38 5.35 -4.31
C ILE A 28 5.69 5.29 -2.96
N LEU A 29 5.52 4.08 -2.41
CA LEU A 29 4.90 3.86 -1.11
C LEU A 29 5.68 4.54 0.03
N CYS A 30 7.00 4.61 -0.09
CA CYS A 30 7.90 5.23 0.87
C CYS A 30 8.10 6.75 0.68
N LYS A 31 7.53 7.36 -0.38
CA LYS A 31 7.62 8.82 -0.60
C LYS A 31 6.94 9.63 0.50
N SER A 32 5.93 9.08 1.17
CA SER A 32 5.30 9.71 2.33
C SER A 32 4.91 8.66 3.39
N PRO A 33 4.27 9.09 4.48
CA PRO A 33 4.62 8.95 5.91
C PRO A 33 5.61 7.85 6.35
N LYS A 34 6.20 8.08 7.54
CA LYS A 34 7.09 7.14 8.25
C LYS A 34 6.51 5.74 8.43
N PHE A 35 5.18 5.59 8.39
CA PHE A 35 4.48 4.32 8.51
C PHE A 35 4.99 3.28 7.49
N PHE A 36 4.87 3.58 6.19
CA PHE A 36 5.24 2.61 5.16
C PHE A 36 6.75 2.36 5.12
N GLN A 37 7.56 3.39 5.37
CA GLN A 37 9.02 3.24 5.52
C GLN A 37 9.40 2.26 6.62
N ASN A 38 8.65 2.26 7.74
CA ASN A 38 8.84 1.30 8.82
C ASN A 38 8.27 -0.09 8.48
N ALA A 39 7.13 -0.15 7.80
CA ALA A 39 6.48 -1.41 7.44
C ALA A 39 7.28 -2.23 6.41
N VAL A 40 8.08 -1.58 5.55
CA VAL A 40 8.92 -2.25 4.54
C VAL A 40 10.36 -2.49 4.98
N LYS A 41 10.68 -2.37 6.28
CA LYS A 41 12.05 -2.65 6.72
C LYS A 41 12.35 -4.15 6.68
N PRO A 42 13.57 -4.55 6.31
CA PRO A 42 13.94 -5.95 6.15
C PRO A 42 13.68 -6.81 7.40
N GLU A 43 13.86 -6.24 8.60
CA GLU A 43 13.61 -6.95 9.86
C GLU A 43 12.16 -7.39 10.04
N TRP A 44 11.20 -6.69 9.42
CA TRP A 44 9.78 -7.05 9.47
C TRP A 44 9.39 -7.93 8.28
N THR A 45 9.87 -7.61 7.08
CA THR A 45 9.50 -8.34 5.86
C THR A 45 10.09 -9.75 5.81
N ASN A 46 11.30 -9.96 6.35
CA ASN A 46 11.94 -11.29 6.35
C ASN A 46 11.31 -12.27 7.36
N MET A 47 10.46 -11.77 8.26
CA MET A 47 9.74 -12.58 9.26
C MET A 47 8.32 -12.93 8.83
N GLN A 48 7.80 -12.29 7.78
CA GLN A 48 6.45 -12.53 7.28
C GLN A 48 6.39 -13.78 6.39
N ALA A 49 5.28 -14.51 6.48
CA ALA A 49 5.01 -15.67 5.63
C ALA A 49 4.88 -15.29 4.14
N ALA A 50 4.42 -14.07 3.86
CA ALA A 50 4.36 -13.49 2.53
C ALA A 50 5.35 -12.32 2.45
N LEU A 51 6.40 -12.46 1.65
CA LEU A 51 7.36 -11.39 1.41
C LEU A 51 6.69 -10.24 0.67
N TYR A 52 7.01 -9.01 1.07
CA TYR A 52 6.55 -7.77 0.43
C TYR A 52 5.04 -7.54 0.49
N THR A 53 4.39 -8.04 1.55
CA THR A 53 2.96 -7.87 1.78
C THR A 53 2.70 -7.01 3.01
N ILE A 54 1.71 -6.11 2.95
CA ILE A 54 1.27 -5.30 4.09
C ILE A 54 -0.24 -5.43 4.22
N ASP A 55 -0.70 -5.93 5.37
CA ASP A 55 -2.12 -6.00 5.71
C ASP A 55 -2.65 -4.66 6.22
N LEU A 56 -3.80 -4.26 5.68
CA LEU A 56 -4.54 -3.03 5.98
C LEU A 56 -6.01 -3.40 6.36
N PRO A 57 -6.24 -4.00 7.54
CA PRO A 57 -7.49 -4.67 7.90
C PRO A 57 -8.68 -3.76 8.29
N GLU A 58 -8.52 -2.44 8.19
CA GLU A 58 -9.56 -1.46 8.59
C GLU A 58 -9.82 -0.41 7.51
N HIS A 59 -9.24 -0.58 6.33
CA HIS A 59 -9.34 0.38 5.25
C HIS A 59 -10.20 -0.17 4.12
N SER A 60 -10.91 0.70 3.43
CA SER A 60 -11.61 0.34 2.19
C SER A 60 -10.65 0.40 1.01
N ILE A 61 -10.89 -0.43 -0.01
CA ILE A 61 -10.09 -0.42 -1.24
C ILE A 61 -10.09 0.97 -1.91
N ALA A 62 -11.23 1.67 -1.86
CA ALA A 62 -11.38 3.01 -2.43
C ALA A 62 -10.43 4.02 -1.77
N THR A 63 -10.42 4.09 -0.44
CA THR A 63 -9.56 5.00 0.31
C THR A 63 -8.07 4.72 0.06
N VAL A 64 -7.67 3.44 0.05
CA VAL A 64 -6.28 3.06 -0.21
C VAL A 64 -5.90 3.35 -1.67
N SER A 65 -6.82 3.12 -2.61
CA SER A 65 -6.59 3.43 -4.03
C SER A 65 -6.40 4.92 -4.27
N ASP A 66 -7.23 5.78 -3.68
CA ASP A 66 -7.11 7.24 -3.78
C ASP A 66 -5.78 7.72 -3.18
N TYR A 67 -5.40 7.17 -2.03
CA TYR A 67 -4.11 7.45 -1.39
C TYR A 67 -2.93 7.03 -2.28
N VAL A 68 -2.97 5.83 -2.86
CA VAL A 68 -1.95 5.34 -3.78
C VAL A 68 -1.87 6.22 -5.03
N GLN A 69 -3.01 6.60 -5.61
CA GLN A 69 -3.07 7.51 -6.75
C GLN A 69 -2.40 8.85 -6.41
N TRP A 70 -2.68 9.41 -5.23
CA TRP A 70 -2.02 10.61 -4.75
C TRP A 70 -0.49 10.44 -4.64
N LEU A 71 0.01 9.31 -4.13
CA LEU A 71 1.46 9.04 -4.08
C LEU A 71 2.13 8.98 -5.46
N TYR A 72 1.42 8.48 -6.48
CA TYR A 72 1.94 8.40 -7.84
C TYR A 72 1.93 9.75 -8.56
N TYR A 73 0.85 10.51 -8.43
CA TYR A 73 0.58 11.66 -9.30
C TYR A 73 0.63 13.01 -8.59
N ASP A 74 0.83 13.03 -7.27
CA ASP A 74 0.75 14.24 -6.42
C ASP A 74 -0.60 14.98 -6.60
N LYS A 75 -1.64 14.22 -6.92
CA LYS A 75 -3.00 14.69 -7.19
C LYS A 75 -4.00 13.69 -6.61
N ILE A 76 -4.98 14.20 -5.88
CA ILE A 76 -6.08 13.40 -5.34
C ILE A 76 -7.39 13.87 -5.97
N SER A 77 -8.18 12.92 -6.48
CA SER A 77 -9.53 13.16 -6.97
C SER A 77 -10.49 12.56 -5.97
N ILE A 78 -10.96 13.37 -5.02
CA ILE A 78 -11.92 12.94 -4.00
C ILE A 78 -13.33 13.17 -4.54
N ASN A 79 -14.11 12.10 -4.66
CA ASN A 79 -15.55 12.19 -4.90
C ASN A 79 -16.24 12.43 -3.55
N LEU A 80 -16.82 13.60 -3.37
CA LEU A 80 -17.64 13.94 -2.22
C LEU A 80 -19.09 13.58 -2.57
N GLU A 81 -19.59 12.47 -2.03
CA GLU A 81 -21.02 12.14 -2.01
C GLU A 81 -21.74 12.89 -0.88
#